data_AF-A0A661HHT2-F1
#
_entry.id   AF-A0A661HHT2-F1
#
_cell.length_a   1.000
_cell.length_b   1.000
_cell.length_c   1.000
_cell.angle_alpha   90.00
_cell.angle_beta   90.00
_cell.angle_gamma   90.00
#
_symmetry.space_group_name_H-M   'P 1'
#
loop_
_entity.id
_entity.type
_entity.pdbx_description
1 polymer ?
#
loop_
_entity_poly.entity_id
_entity_poly.type
_entity_poly.pdbx_seq_one_letter_code
_entity_poly.pdbx_strand_id
1 'polypeptide(L)'
;MVQMADKLRQSSDDLTHFARTYVITNNQTYKQQYYETLDIRNGKMPRPLMYESIYWDLNKDIRDKRHPNDKPVALKTLFNNLPYTRDELELLTLSEKNSNDLVNLEIEAFNAMIGKYKDDKNQYTITKKPDQNYAIKLLHSEEYYQAKHKIMNPIDNFMIMLNKRTQEQTDAINEKVKITYILFVISIFILVVANIFIYRFLSKQKAKKLEKEVTLSKTLQTLSMDLEKSNRKLKSINQDLGQ
;
A
#
# COMPACT_ATOMS: atom_id res chain seq x y z
N MET A 1 1.27 -4.10 -5.98
CA MET A 1 2.51 -3.90 -6.76
C MET A 1 3.64 -4.81 -6.27
N VAL A 2 4.08 -4.72 -5.00
CA VAL A 2 5.14 -5.61 -4.45
C VAL A 2 4.82 -7.11 -4.61
N GLN A 3 3.59 -7.51 -4.25
CA GLN A 3 3.16 -8.92 -4.29
C GLN A 3 3.31 -9.58 -5.67
N MET A 4 3.29 -8.82 -6.77
CA MET A 4 3.39 -9.42 -8.10
C MET A 4 4.81 -9.85 -8.44
N ALA A 5 5.81 -9.05 -8.06
CA ALA A 5 7.20 -9.45 -8.20
C ALA A 5 7.53 -10.66 -7.31
N ASP A 6 6.94 -10.70 -6.11
CA ASP A 6 7.08 -11.84 -5.22
C ASP A 6 6.47 -13.13 -5.80
N LYS A 7 5.29 -13.04 -6.46
CA LYS A 7 4.70 -14.17 -7.20
C LYS A 7 5.63 -14.70 -8.31
N LEU A 8 6.36 -13.82 -9.00
CA LEU A 8 7.34 -14.25 -10.00
C LEU A 8 8.51 -15.00 -9.34
N ARG A 9 9.10 -14.37 -8.31
CA ARG A 9 10.21 -14.93 -7.53
C ARG A 9 9.86 -16.31 -6.99
N GLN A 10 8.73 -16.40 -6.26
CA GLN A 10 8.24 -17.64 -5.69
C GLN A 10 8.01 -18.71 -6.75
N SER A 11 7.34 -18.39 -7.86
CA SER A 11 7.14 -19.40 -8.92
C SER A 11 8.46 -19.93 -9.49
N SER A 12 9.48 -19.07 -9.60
CA SER A 12 10.82 -19.52 -10.03
C SER A 12 11.50 -20.39 -8.97
N ASP A 13 11.33 -20.09 -7.70
CA ASP A 13 11.90 -20.87 -6.59
C ASP A 13 11.21 -22.23 -6.44
N ASP A 14 9.89 -22.27 -6.56
CA ASP A 14 9.09 -23.50 -6.59
C ASP A 14 9.52 -24.42 -7.73
N LEU A 15 9.65 -23.89 -8.95
CA LEU A 15 10.12 -24.66 -10.11
C LEU A 15 11.51 -25.28 -9.86
N THR A 16 12.45 -24.49 -9.34
CA THR A 16 13.79 -25.00 -8.97
C THR A 16 13.72 -26.08 -7.90
N HIS A 17 12.93 -25.85 -6.85
CA HIS A 17 12.77 -26.79 -5.75
C HIS A 17 12.20 -28.12 -6.25
N PHE A 18 11.12 -28.09 -7.03
CA PHE A 18 10.49 -29.29 -7.57
C PHE A 18 11.39 -30.01 -8.57
N ALA A 19 12.08 -29.29 -9.44
CA ALA A 19 12.98 -29.89 -10.41
C ALA A 19 14.13 -30.64 -9.73
N ARG A 20 14.82 -29.99 -8.77
CA ARG A 20 15.91 -30.60 -8.00
C ARG A 20 15.43 -31.78 -7.16
N THR A 21 14.29 -31.64 -6.49
CA THR A 21 13.73 -32.71 -5.65
C THR A 21 13.31 -33.91 -6.49
N TYR A 22 12.71 -33.69 -7.67
CA TYR A 22 12.35 -34.76 -8.58
C TYR A 22 13.57 -35.55 -9.07
N VAL A 23 14.64 -34.89 -9.54
CA VAL A 23 15.81 -35.61 -10.07
C VAL A 23 16.56 -36.37 -8.98
N ILE A 24 16.43 -35.99 -7.71
CA ILE A 24 17.03 -36.72 -6.58
C ILE A 24 16.15 -37.90 -6.15
N THR A 25 14.84 -37.68 -6.00
CA THR A 25 13.93 -38.65 -5.38
C THR A 25 13.22 -39.57 -6.38
N ASN A 26 13.18 -39.20 -7.66
CA ASN A 26 12.34 -39.79 -8.70
C ASN A 26 10.83 -39.81 -8.35
N ASN A 27 10.39 -39.01 -7.38
CA ASN A 27 8.99 -38.93 -6.99
C ASN A 27 8.20 -38.06 -7.99
N GLN A 28 7.30 -38.71 -8.74
CA GLN A 28 6.51 -38.09 -9.81
C GLN A 28 5.64 -36.92 -9.33
N THR A 29 5.28 -36.86 -8.04
CA THR A 29 4.54 -35.73 -7.48
C THR A 29 5.26 -34.41 -7.69
N TYR A 30 6.59 -34.34 -7.51
CA TYR A 30 7.34 -33.11 -7.72
C TYR A 30 7.40 -32.72 -9.20
N LYS A 31 7.51 -33.68 -10.11
CA LYS A 31 7.41 -33.42 -11.55
C LYS A 31 6.03 -32.88 -11.92
N GLN A 32 4.96 -33.42 -11.34
CA GLN A 32 3.60 -32.92 -11.54
C GLN A 32 3.47 -31.48 -11.03
N GLN A 33 3.89 -31.20 -9.79
CA GLN A 33 3.85 -29.87 -9.19
C GLN A 33 4.66 -28.84 -9.99
N TYR A 34 5.80 -29.25 -10.57
CA TYR A 34 6.58 -28.43 -11.48
C TYR A 34 5.74 -27.96 -12.69
N TYR A 35 5.10 -28.90 -13.40
CA TYR A 35 4.29 -28.56 -14.56
C TYR A 35 3.03 -27.77 -14.19
N GLU A 36 2.38 -28.11 -13.07
CA GLU A 36 1.24 -27.35 -12.56
C GLU A 36 1.64 -25.90 -12.24
N THR A 37 2.80 -25.67 -11.62
CA THR A 37 3.34 -24.33 -11.35
C THR A 37 3.57 -23.56 -12.64
N LEU A 38 4.15 -24.20 -13.66
CA LEU A 38 4.38 -23.60 -14.96
C LEU A 38 3.07 -23.24 -15.68
N ASP A 39 2.07 -24.12 -15.61
CA ASP A 39 0.77 -23.90 -16.22
C ASP A 39 -0.05 -22.82 -15.50
N ILE A 40 0.02 -22.75 -14.17
CA ILE A 40 -0.55 -21.64 -13.37
C ILE A 40 0.11 -20.31 -13.75
N ARG A 41 1.45 -20.29 -13.88
CA ARG A 41 2.19 -19.07 -14.26
C ARG A 41 1.78 -18.59 -15.65
N ASN A 42 1.64 -19.50 -16.61
CA ASN A 42 1.30 -19.21 -17.99
C ASN A 42 -0.21 -19.01 -18.22
N GLY A 43 -1.04 -19.12 -17.18
CA GLY A 43 -2.49 -18.95 -17.28
C GLY A 43 -3.21 -20.10 -18.00
N LYS A 44 -2.57 -21.26 -18.15
CA LYS A 44 -3.19 -22.49 -18.66
C LYS A 44 -4.03 -23.18 -17.59
N MET A 45 -3.59 -23.07 -16.34
CA MET A 45 -4.35 -23.49 -15.17
C MET A 45 -4.84 -22.29 -14.36
N PRO A 46 -5.98 -22.40 -13.67
CA PRO A 46 -6.43 -21.37 -12.75
C PRO A 46 -5.42 -21.16 -11.63
N ARG A 47 -5.20 -19.90 -11.24
CA ARG A 47 -4.35 -19.58 -10.09
C ARG A 47 -5.16 -19.79 -8.80
N PRO A 48 -4.67 -20.57 -7.84
CA PRO A 48 -5.31 -20.69 -6.53
C PRO A 48 -5.36 -19.35 -5.79
N LEU A 49 -6.42 -19.13 -5.01
CA LEU A 49 -6.51 -17.97 -4.12
C LEU A 49 -5.38 -18.02 -3.08
N MET A 50 -4.71 -16.89 -2.84
CA MET A 50 -3.56 -16.83 -1.91
C MET A 50 -2.49 -17.90 -2.21
N TYR A 51 -2.27 -18.21 -3.50
CA TYR A 51 -1.24 -19.16 -3.96
C TYR A 51 0.14 -18.85 -3.37
N GLU A 52 0.42 -17.57 -3.14
CA GLU A 52 1.67 -17.09 -2.56
C GLU A 52 1.89 -17.40 -1.08
N SER A 53 0.90 -17.95 -0.39
CA SER A 53 1.00 -18.35 1.01
C SER A 53 1.59 -19.76 1.13
N ILE A 54 0.95 -20.65 1.88
CA ILE A 54 1.41 -22.01 2.14
C ILE A 54 0.61 -22.95 1.23
N TYR A 55 0.90 -22.99 -0.08
CA TYR A 55 0.11 -23.80 -1.02
C TYR A 55 0.69 -25.19 -1.25
N TRP A 56 1.93 -25.28 -1.72
CA TRP A 56 2.55 -26.56 -2.08
C TRP A 56 2.93 -27.45 -0.89
N ASP A 57 3.14 -26.85 0.28
CA ASP A 57 3.43 -27.55 1.53
C ASP A 57 2.18 -28.20 2.15
N LEU A 58 0.98 -27.89 1.65
CA LEU A 58 -0.26 -28.47 2.11
C LEU A 58 -0.66 -29.70 1.29
N ASN A 59 -1.24 -30.67 1.98
CA ASN A 59 -1.94 -31.78 1.34
C ASN A 59 -3.03 -31.27 0.41
N LYS A 60 -3.23 -31.98 -0.71
CA LYS A 60 -4.16 -31.59 -1.78
C LYS A 60 -5.56 -31.25 -1.25
N ASP A 61 -6.14 -32.09 -0.40
CA ASP A 61 -7.50 -31.86 0.15
C ASP A 61 -7.59 -30.59 1.01
N ILE A 62 -6.49 -30.23 1.69
CA ILE A 62 -6.43 -29.01 2.51
C ILE A 62 -6.27 -27.79 1.62
N ARG A 63 -5.35 -27.83 0.65
CA ARG A 63 -5.08 -26.68 -0.22
C ARG A 63 -6.24 -26.38 -1.16
N ASP A 64 -6.88 -27.39 -1.75
CA ASP A 64 -8.02 -27.17 -2.66
C ASP A 64 -9.20 -26.51 -1.92
N LYS A 65 -9.38 -26.80 -0.62
CA LYS A 65 -10.41 -26.21 0.22
C LYS A 65 -10.06 -24.80 0.70
N ARG A 66 -8.81 -24.54 1.10
CA ARG A 66 -8.36 -23.24 1.64
C ARG A 66 -8.01 -22.23 0.54
N HIS A 67 -7.56 -22.72 -0.60
CA HIS A 67 -7.06 -21.96 -1.74
C HIS A 67 -7.85 -22.37 -3.00
N PRO A 68 -9.16 -22.09 -3.06
CA PRO A 68 -9.95 -22.43 -4.23
C PRO A 68 -9.41 -21.72 -5.47
N ASN A 69 -9.59 -22.35 -6.63
CA ASN A 69 -9.17 -21.82 -7.92
C ASN A 69 -9.92 -20.53 -8.27
N ASP A 70 -9.19 -19.52 -8.74
CA ASP A 70 -9.74 -18.33 -9.38
C ASP A 70 -9.66 -18.47 -10.92
N LYS A 71 -9.81 -17.37 -11.66
CA LYS A 71 -9.74 -17.35 -13.12
C LYS A 71 -8.32 -17.70 -13.62
N PRO A 72 -8.21 -18.46 -14.73
CA PRO A 72 -6.95 -18.67 -15.41
C PRO A 72 -6.48 -17.34 -16.02
N VAL A 73 -5.42 -16.78 -15.47
CA VAL A 73 -4.79 -15.55 -15.94
C VAL A 73 -3.28 -15.70 -15.85
N ALA A 74 -2.59 -15.44 -16.96
CA ALA A 74 -1.14 -15.47 -17.00
C ALA A 74 -0.56 -14.40 -16.07
N LEU A 75 0.53 -14.73 -15.37
CA LEU A 75 1.19 -13.80 -14.44
C LEU A 75 1.60 -12.50 -15.15
N LYS A 76 2.10 -12.60 -16.39
CA LYS A 76 2.41 -11.47 -17.25
C LYS A 76 1.24 -10.51 -17.45
N THR A 77 0.04 -11.04 -17.65
CA THR A 77 -1.18 -10.23 -17.80
C THR A 77 -1.47 -9.45 -16.53
N LEU A 78 -1.21 -10.03 -15.35
CA LEU A 78 -1.38 -9.34 -14.07
C LEU A 78 -0.38 -8.18 -13.91
N PHE A 79 0.85 -8.32 -14.40
CA PHE A 79 1.84 -7.23 -14.39
C PHE A 79 1.39 -6.05 -15.23
N ASN A 80 0.89 -6.32 -16.44
CA ASN A 80 0.47 -5.28 -17.38
C ASN A 80 -0.74 -4.46 -16.90
N ASN A 81 -1.50 -4.96 -15.93
CA ASN A 81 -2.69 -4.30 -15.39
C ASN A 81 -2.39 -3.36 -14.21
N LEU A 82 -1.13 -3.29 -13.77
CA LEU A 82 -0.72 -2.45 -12.64
C LEU A 82 0.00 -1.18 -13.10
N PRO A 83 -0.04 -0.10 -12.30
CA PRO A 83 0.57 1.19 -12.65
C PRO A 83 2.09 1.17 -12.42
N TYR A 84 2.77 0.23 -13.06
CA TYR A 84 4.23 0.20 -13.12
C TYR A 84 4.73 1.25 -14.11
N THR A 85 5.92 1.79 -13.83
CA THR A 85 6.64 2.54 -14.85
C THR A 85 7.11 1.58 -15.95
N ARG A 86 7.44 2.13 -17.12
CA ARG A 86 7.99 1.33 -18.23
C ARG A 86 9.23 0.53 -17.81
N ASP A 87 10.15 1.20 -17.12
CA ASP A 87 11.42 0.60 -16.69
C ASP A 87 11.20 -0.50 -15.64
N GLU A 88 10.23 -0.32 -14.72
CA GLU A 88 9.82 -1.36 -13.76
C GLU A 88 9.25 -2.59 -14.48
N LEU A 89 8.39 -2.38 -15.49
CA LEU A 89 7.78 -3.47 -16.26
C LEU A 89 8.81 -4.22 -17.12
N GLU A 90 9.81 -3.51 -17.67
CA GLU A 90 10.91 -4.10 -18.43
C GLU A 90 11.73 -5.08 -17.58
N LEU A 91 12.01 -4.75 -16.31
CA LEU A 91 12.72 -5.64 -15.39
C LEU A 91 11.93 -6.92 -15.07
N LEU A 92 10.61 -6.80 -14.81
CA LEU A 92 9.76 -7.97 -14.59
C LEU A 92 9.67 -8.87 -15.84
N THR A 93 9.55 -8.25 -17.01
CA THR A 93 9.50 -8.98 -18.29
C THR A 93 10.82 -9.70 -18.58
N LEU A 94 11.95 -9.07 -18.27
CA LEU A 94 13.28 -9.67 -18.39
C LEU A 94 13.43 -10.87 -17.45
N SER A 95 13.00 -10.74 -16.20
CA SER A 95 13.02 -11.85 -15.24
C SER A 95 12.14 -13.03 -15.68
N GLU A 96 10.92 -12.76 -16.15
CA GLU A 96 10.03 -13.79 -16.68
C GLU A 96 10.68 -14.53 -17.87
N LYS A 97 11.28 -13.78 -18.81
CA LYS A 97 11.99 -14.36 -19.94
C LYS A 97 13.13 -15.28 -19.46
N ASN A 98 13.99 -14.79 -18.57
CA ASN A 98 15.10 -15.58 -18.03
C ASN A 98 14.60 -16.84 -17.31
N SER A 99 13.44 -16.78 -16.66
CA SER A 99 12.85 -17.95 -16.01
C SER A 99 12.29 -18.95 -17.01
N ASN A 100 11.73 -18.49 -18.14
CA ASN A 100 11.33 -19.37 -19.22
C ASN A 100 12.54 -20.02 -19.91
N ASP A 101 13.67 -19.32 -20.00
CA ASP A 101 14.91 -19.86 -20.57
C ASP A 101 15.49 -20.98 -19.67
N LEU A 102 15.44 -20.82 -18.34
CA LEU A 102 15.89 -21.84 -17.36
C LEU A 102 15.11 -23.16 -17.47
N VAL A 103 13.83 -23.11 -17.86
CA VAL A 103 12.98 -24.32 -18.06
C VAL A 103 13.65 -25.30 -19.03
N ASN A 104 14.43 -24.82 -20.01
CA ASN A 104 15.10 -25.71 -20.96
C ASN A 104 16.10 -26.67 -20.28
N LEU A 105 16.86 -26.19 -19.29
CA LEU A 105 17.78 -27.01 -18.50
C LEU A 105 17.01 -28.00 -17.61
N GLU A 106 15.88 -27.58 -17.06
CA GLU A 106 15.02 -28.39 -16.19
C GLU A 106 14.36 -29.54 -16.97
N ILE A 107 13.86 -29.25 -18.18
CA ILE A 107 13.32 -30.25 -19.09
C ILE A 107 14.40 -31.20 -19.59
N GLU A 108 15.62 -30.71 -19.82
CA GLU A 108 16.77 -31.56 -20.18
C GLU A 108 17.10 -32.56 -19.06
N ALA A 109 17.15 -32.09 -17.82
CA ALA A 109 17.32 -32.96 -16.66
C ALA A 109 16.17 -33.99 -16.55
N PHE A 110 14.91 -33.57 -16.76
CA PHE A 110 13.77 -34.48 -16.72
C PHE A 110 13.79 -35.54 -17.83
N ASN A 111 14.28 -35.19 -19.02
CA ASN A 111 14.43 -36.12 -20.13
C ASN A 111 15.57 -37.12 -19.86
N ALA A 112 16.68 -36.68 -19.27
CA ALA A 112 17.76 -37.57 -18.84
C ALA A 112 17.29 -38.62 -17.82
N MET A 113 16.36 -38.27 -16.91
CA MET A 113 15.73 -39.21 -15.96
C MET A 113 14.96 -40.34 -16.63
N ILE A 114 14.56 -40.19 -17.89
CA ILE A 114 13.84 -41.20 -18.68
C ILE A 114 14.61 -41.66 -19.91
N GLY A 115 15.91 -41.35 -19.99
CA GLY A 115 16.79 -41.79 -21.06
C GLY A 115 16.55 -41.11 -22.41
N LYS A 116 15.92 -39.94 -22.45
CA LYS A 116 15.73 -39.13 -23.66
C LYS A 116 16.77 -38.03 -23.75
N TYR A 117 17.39 -37.88 -24.93
CA TYR A 117 18.47 -36.92 -25.18
C TYR A 117 18.26 -36.19 -26.50
N LYS A 118 18.82 -34.98 -26.60
CA LYS A 118 18.78 -34.16 -27.82
C LYS A 118 19.62 -34.79 -28.93
N ASP A 119 19.11 -34.74 -30.16
CA ASP A 119 19.84 -34.99 -31.39
C ASP A 119 20.57 -33.72 -31.89
N ASP A 120 21.23 -33.83 -33.03
CA ASP A 120 21.93 -32.71 -33.69
C ASP A 120 21.01 -31.53 -34.07
N LYS A 121 19.68 -31.73 -34.01
CA LYS A 121 18.65 -30.72 -34.27
C LYS A 121 17.97 -30.22 -32.98
N ASN A 122 18.56 -30.51 -31.81
CA ASN A 122 18.03 -30.18 -30.49
C ASN A 122 16.67 -30.80 -30.15
N GLN A 123 16.28 -31.90 -30.79
CA GLN A 123 15.03 -32.62 -30.49
C GLN A 123 15.30 -33.86 -29.65
N TYR A 124 14.44 -34.15 -28.66
CA TYR A 124 14.59 -35.30 -27.76
C TYR A 124 14.21 -36.64 -28.43
N THR A 125 14.93 -37.02 -29.48
CA THR A 125 14.69 -38.23 -30.29
C THR A 125 15.64 -39.37 -29.94
N ILE A 126 16.80 -39.07 -29.36
CA ILE A 126 17.79 -40.07 -28.98
C ILE A 126 17.36 -40.76 -27.68
N THR A 127 17.28 -42.09 -27.70
CA THR A 127 16.99 -42.90 -26.52
C THR A 127 18.23 -43.67 -26.07
N LYS A 128 18.64 -43.48 -24.82
CA LYS A 128 19.74 -44.20 -24.14
C LYS A 128 19.28 -44.65 -22.75
N LYS A 129 20.17 -45.26 -21.97
CA LYS A 129 19.88 -45.56 -20.56
C LYS A 129 19.62 -44.25 -19.79
N PRO A 130 18.62 -44.20 -18.89
CA PRO A 130 18.43 -43.08 -17.99
C PRO A 130 19.71 -42.73 -17.22
N ASP A 131 19.98 -41.44 -17.07
CA ASP A 131 21.15 -40.93 -16.35
C ASP A 131 20.74 -39.88 -15.31
N GLN A 132 20.40 -40.38 -14.12
CA GLN A 132 20.04 -39.54 -12.97
C GLN A 132 21.22 -38.69 -12.49
N ASN A 133 22.45 -39.20 -12.54
CA ASN A 133 23.63 -38.46 -12.09
C ASN A 133 23.89 -37.24 -12.98
N TYR A 134 23.70 -37.38 -14.29
CA TYR A 134 23.74 -36.26 -15.22
C TYR A 134 22.64 -35.23 -14.92
N ALA A 135 21.39 -35.67 -14.70
CA ALA A 135 20.29 -34.77 -14.34
C ALA A 135 20.58 -33.97 -13.06
N ILE A 136 21.10 -34.63 -12.01
CA ILE A 136 21.50 -33.98 -10.76
C ILE A 136 22.63 -32.98 -11.01
N LYS A 137 23.68 -33.38 -11.73
CA LYS A 137 24.81 -32.49 -12.05
C LYS A 137 24.37 -31.26 -12.85
N LEU A 138 23.44 -31.43 -13.79
CA LEU A 138 22.93 -30.33 -14.62
C LEU A 138 22.20 -29.29 -13.76
N LEU A 139 21.30 -29.71 -12.86
CA LEU A 139 20.53 -28.79 -11.99
C LEU A 139 21.34 -28.18 -10.83
N HIS A 140 22.56 -28.67 -10.59
CA HIS A 140 23.51 -28.12 -9.61
C HIS A 140 24.76 -27.57 -10.28
N SER A 141 24.72 -27.35 -11.60
CA SER A 141 25.82 -26.77 -12.35
C SER A 141 25.93 -25.27 -12.14
N GLU A 142 27.13 -24.74 -12.37
CA GLU A 142 27.38 -23.30 -12.38
C GLU A 142 26.46 -22.57 -13.38
N GLU A 143 26.24 -23.16 -14.57
CA GLU A 143 25.32 -22.61 -15.58
C GLU A 143 23.89 -22.45 -15.03
N TYR A 144 23.40 -23.44 -14.28
CA TYR A 144 22.08 -23.38 -13.65
C TYR A 144 22.01 -22.26 -12.59
N TYR A 145 23.05 -22.12 -11.75
CA TYR A 145 23.10 -21.03 -10.77
C TYR A 145 23.16 -19.66 -11.43
N GLN A 146 23.96 -19.49 -12.49
CA GLN A 146 24.01 -18.25 -13.26
C GLN A 146 22.67 -17.92 -13.92
N ALA A 147 21.96 -18.92 -14.43
CA ALA A 147 20.61 -18.73 -14.95
C ALA A 147 19.64 -18.29 -13.84
N LYS A 148 19.73 -18.84 -12.63
CA LYS A 148 18.96 -18.35 -11.46
C LYS A 148 19.30 -16.92 -11.09
N HIS A 149 20.58 -16.52 -11.11
CA HIS A 149 20.96 -15.12 -10.87
C HIS A 149 20.38 -14.16 -11.92
N LYS A 150 20.35 -14.56 -13.19
CA LYS A 150 19.71 -13.77 -14.26
C LYS A 150 18.21 -13.56 -14.02
N ILE A 151 17.54 -14.47 -13.33
CA ILE A 151 16.12 -14.32 -12.96
C ILE A 151 15.96 -13.37 -11.78
N MET A 152 16.81 -13.51 -10.75
CA MET A 152 16.65 -12.79 -9.48
C MET A 152 17.14 -11.35 -9.54
N ASN A 153 18.21 -11.05 -10.27
CA ASN A 153 18.77 -9.70 -10.33
C ASN A 153 17.78 -8.64 -10.85
N PRO A 154 17.01 -8.88 -11.95
CA PRO A 154 16.00 -7.92 -12.37
C PRO A 154 14.85 -7.75 -11.37
N ILE A 155 14.47 -8.81 -10.64
CA ILE A 155 13.45 -8.74 -9.58
C ILE A 155 13.94 -7.85 -8.44
N ASP A 156 15.19 -8.03 -8.01
CA ASP A 156 15.80 -7.22 -6.97
C ASP A 156 15.87 -5.73 -7.37
N ASN A 157 16.37 -5.45 -8.58
CA ASN A 157 16.40 -4.09 -9.13
C ASN A 157 14.99 -3.47 -9.21
N PHE A 158 13.99 -4.25 -9.63
CA PHE A 158 12.60 -3.81 -9.65
C PHE A 158 12.12 -3.44 -8.24
N MET A 159 12.42 -4.28 -7.24
CA MET A 159 12.03 -4.04 -5.86
C MET A 159 12.67 -2.76 -5.31
N ILE A 160 13.94 -2.51 -5.61
CA ILE A 160 14.64 -1.27 -5.25
C ILE A 160 13.96 -0.06 -5.90
N MET A 161 13.66 -0.12 -7.20
CA MET A 161 12.99 0.97 -7.93
C MET A 161 11.59 1.25 -7.39
N LEU A 162 10.79 0.21 -7.17
CA LEU A 162 9.45 0.33 -6.65
C LEU A 162 9.45 0.92 -5.24
N ASN A 163 10.35 0.46 -4.37
CA ASN A 163 10.49 0.97 -3.01
C ASN A 163 10.91 2.44 -3.01
N LYS A 164 11.90 2.82 -3.82
CA LYS A 164 12.33 4.21 -3.97
C LYS A 164 11.18 5.10 -4.42
N ARG A 165 10.47 4.72 -5.49
CA ARG A 165 9.33 5.48 -6.01
C ARG A 165 8.19 5.60 -4.99
N THR A 166 7.89 4.51 -4.29
CA THR A 166 6.84 4.50 -3.25
C THR A 166 7.21 5.41 -2.08
N GLN A 167 8.49 5.41 -1.67
CA GLN A 167 8.98 6.28 -0.62
C GLN A 167 8.90 7.76 -1.05
N GLU A 168 9.37 8.12 -2.24
CA GLU A 168 9.29 9.48 -2.77
C GLU A 168 7.84 10.00 -2.84
N GLN A 169 6.90 9.14 -3.26
CA GLN A 169 5.47 9.49 -3.27
C GLN A 169 4.92 9.69 -1.86
N THR A 170 5.33 8.86 -0.91
CA THR A 170 4.91 8.95 0.50
C THR A 170 5.46 10.22 1.15
N ASP A 171 6.72 10.55 0.91
CA ASP A 171 7.37 11.75 1.43
C ASP A 171 6.70 13.03 0.88
N ALA A 172 6.41 13.05 -0.43
CA ALA A 172 5.69 14.16 -1.04
C ALA A 172 4.28 14.36 -0.48
N ILE A 173 3.58 13.26 -0.14
CA ILE A 173 2.27 13.33 0.52
C ILE A 173 2.43 13.83 1.97
N ASN A 174 3.41 13.32 2.70
CA ASN A 174 3.67 13.69 4.09
C ASN A 174 4.00 15.18 4.25
N GLU A 175 4.77 15.75 3.33
CA GLU A 175 5.03 17.20 3.32
C GLU A 175 3.75 18.01 3.09
N LYS A 176 2.88 17.58 2.17
CA LYS A 176 1.57 18.23 1.97
C LYS A 176 0.67 18.10 3.20
N VAL A 177 0.65 16.92 3.83
CA VAL A 177 -0.12 16.69 5.06
C VAL A 177 0.39 17.58 6.19
N LYS A 178 1.71 17.70 6.35
CA LYS A 178 2.33 18.57 7.35
C LYS A 178 1.97 20.04 7.15
N ILE A 179 2.05 20.54 5.91
CA ILE A 179 1.63 21.92 5.60
C ILE A 179 0.13 22.11 5.89
N THR A 180 -0.71 21.18 5.44
CA THR A 180 -2.16 21.22 5.68
C THR A 180 -2.48 21.21 7.17
N TYR A 181 -1.79 20.39 7.95
CA TYR A 181 -1.92 20.32 9.40
C TYR A 181 -1.49 21.63 10.08
N ILE A 182 -0.37 22.23 9.67
CA ILE A 182 0.06 23.53 10.19
C ILE A 182 -0.99 24.62 9.90
N LEU A 183 -1.51 24.68 8.68
CA LEU A 183 -2.57 25.62 8.29
C LEU A 183 -3.85 25.41 9.12
N PHE A 184 -4.20 24.16 9.40
CA PHE A 184 -5.34 23.81 10.24
C PHE A 184 -5.14 24.27 11.70
N VAL A 185 -3.96 24.06 12.27
CA VAL A 185 -3.65 24.56 13.63
C VAL A 185 -3.68 26.09 13.68
N ILE A 186 -3.14 26.77 12.66
CA ILE A 186 -3.18 28.23 12.54
C ILE A 186 -4.63 28.74 12.44
N SER A 187 -5.49 28.08 11.66
CA SER A 187 -6.89 28.52 11.51
C SER A 187 -7.68 28.38 12.82
N ILE A 188 -7.47 27.30 13.58
CA ILE A 188 -8.01 27.14 14.93
C ILE A 188 -7.49 28.23 15.86
N PHE A 189 -6.19 28.52 15.82
CA PHE A 189 -5.59 29.56 16.65
C PHE A 189 -6.20 30.94 16.35
N ILE A 190 -6.33 31.30 15.07
CA ILE A 190 -6.98 32.55 14.64
C ILE A 190 -8.44 32.60 15.12
N LEU A 191 -9.18 31.49 15.02
CA LEU A 191 -10.56 31.40 15.50
C LEU A 191 -10.66 31.65 17.01
N VAL A 192 -9.79 31.03 17.81
CA VAL A 192 -9.74 31.23 19.26
C VAL A 192 -9.43 32.69 19.60
N VAL A 193 -8.40 33.25 18.97
CA VAL A 193 -8.00 34.65 19.17
C VAL A 193 -9.13 35.61 18.78
N ALA A 194 -9.78 35.39 17.64
CA ALA A 194 -10.92 36.19 17.19
C ALA A 194 -12.09 36.14 18.20
N ASN A 195 -12.41 34.96 18.73
CA ASN A 195 -13.44 34.82 19.77
C ASN A 195 -13.07 35.58 21.05
N ILE A 196 -11.81 35.55 21.48
CA ILE A 196 -11.34 36.34 22.62
C ILE A 196 -11.50 37.83 22.35
N PHE A 197 -11.11 38.32 21.16
CA PHE A 197 -11.28 39.73 20.80
C PHE A 197 -12.76 40.15 20.74
N ILE A 198 -13.62 39.34 20.13
CA ILE A 198 -15.07 39.58 20.08
C ILE A 198 -15.64 39.65 21.50
N TYR A 199 -15.29 38.71 22.37
CA TYR A 199 -15.71 38.71 23.77
C TYR A 199 -15.25 39.97 24.52
N ARG A 200 -13.99 40.38 24.35
CA ARG A 200 -13.46 41.61 24.96
C ARG A 200 -14.13 42.88 24.41
N PHE A 201 -14.48 42.90 23.13
CA PHE A 201 -15.18 44.02 22.51
C PHE A 201 -16.62 44.14 23.03
N LEU A 202 -17.37 43.03 23.06
CA LEU A 202 -18.74 42.97 23.57
C LEU A 202 -18.82 43.31 25.06
N SER A 203 -17.87 42.84 25.87
CA SER A 203 -17.81 43.17 27.30
C SER A 203 -17.53 44.67 27.54
N LYS A 204 -16.61 45.27 26.77
CA LYS A 204 -16.39 46.74 26.82
C LYS A 204 -17.63 47.54 26.44
N GLN A 205 -18.38 47.11 25.41
CA GLN A 205 -19.63 47.79 25.04
C GLN A 205 -20.69 47.69 26.14
N LYS A 206 -20.86 46.50 26.74
CA LYS A 206 -21.78 46.32 27.87
C LYS A 206 -21.41 47.22 29.06
N ALA A 207 -20.13 47.29 29.42
CA ALA A 207 -19.66 48.17 30.50
C ALA A 207 -19.97 49.64 30.22
N LYS A 208 -19.66 50.13 29.00
CA LYS A 208 -19.95 51.52 28.60
C LYS A 208 -21.45 51.84 28.60
N LYS A 209 -22.30 50.89 28.21
CA LYS A 209 -23.76 51.06 28.25
C LYS A 209 -24.25 51.17 29.70
N LEU A 210 -23.75 50.30 30.58
CA LEU A 210 -24.12 50.30 32.01
C LEU A 210 -23.69 51.59 32.70
N GLU A 211 -22.47 52.10 32.44
CA GLU A 211 -22.01 53.39 32.96
C GLU A 211 -22.92 54.56 32.53
N LYS A 212 -23.38 54.56 31.27
CA LYS A 212 -24.30 55.58 30.75
C LYS A 212 -25.67 55.51 31.44
N GLU A 213 -26.22 54.32 31.63
CA GLU A 213 -27.49 54.11 32.33
C GLU A 213 -27.41 54.53 33.81
N VAL A 214 -26.31 54.17 34.51
CA VAL A 214 -26.06 54.60 35.89
C VAL A 214 -25.92 56.11 36.00
N THR A 215 -25.20 56.75 35.07
CA THR A 215 -25.04 58.21 35.07
C THR A 215 -26.37 58.91 34.83
N LEU A 216 -27.17 58.44 33.86
CA LEU A 216 -28.50 58.98 33.59
C LEU A 216 -29.44 58.84 34.79
N SER A 217 -29.42 57.67 35.46
CA SER A 217 -30.21 57.43 36.67
C SER A 217 -29.85 58.39 37.80
N LYS A 218 -28.54 58.63 38.03
CA LYS A 218 -28.06 59.62 39.02
C LYS A 218 -28.54 61.04 38.68
N THR A 219 -28.43 61.45 37.41
CA THR A 219 -28.88 62.78 36.95
C THR A 219 -30.39 62.97 37.12
N LEU A 220 -31.19 61.94 36.85
CA LEU A 220 -32.64 61.96 37.06
C LEU A 220 -33.00 62.05 38.55
N GLN A 221 -32.28 61.32 39.41
CA GLN A 221 -32.45 61.44 40.86
C GLN A 221 -32.15 62.85 41.37
N THR A 222 -31.02 63.45 40.97
CA THR A 222 -30.70 64.83 41.39
C THR A 222 -31.74 65.83 40.88
N LEU A 223 -32.17 65.72 39.63
CA LEU A 223 -33.21 66.60 39.08
C LEU A 223 -34.54 66.46 39.83
N SER A 224 -34.93 65.23 40.20
CA SER A 224 -36.14 64.99 40.98
C SER A 224 -36.08 65.62 42.38
N MET A 225 -34.92 65.54 43.05
CA MET A 225 -34.69 66.18 44.35
C MET A 225 -34.75 67.70 44.26
N ASP A 226 -34.15 68.30 43.23
CA ASP A 226 -34.17 69.74 43.00
C ASP A 226 -35.59 70.24 42.70
N LEU A 227 -36.37 69.45 41.98
CA LEU A 227 -37.77 69.75 41.66
C LEU A 227 -38.66 69.65 42.90
N GLU A 228 -38.48 68.63 43.75
CA GLU A 228 -39.15 68.54 45.05
C GLU A 228 -38.82 69.75 45.94
N LYS A 229 -37.54 70.14 46.01
CA LYS A 229 -37.08 71.27 46.81
C LYS A 229 -37.70 72.58 46.31
N SER A 230 -37.76 72.77 45.00
CA SER A 230 -38.40 73.92 44.36
C SER A 230 -39.91 73.96 44.64
N ASN A 231 -40.59 72.82 44.55
CA ASN A 231 -42.02 72.71 44.88
C ASN A 231 -42.30 73.01 46.35
N ARG A 232 -41.46 72.54 47.28
CA ARG A 232 -41.58 72.89 48.71
C ARG A 232 -41.42 74.39 48.93
N LYS A 233 -40.45 75.02 48.27
CA LYS A 233 -40.22 76.48 48.34
C LYS A 233 -41.40 77.28 47.76
N LEU A 234 -41.98 76.83 46.65
CA LEU A 234 -43.19 77.46 46.08
C LEU A 234 -44.38 77.31 47.03
N LYS A 235 -44.55 76.14 47.66
CA LYS A 235 -45.62 75.90 48.62
C LYS A 235 -45.50 76.79 49.87
N SER A 236 -44.27 77.02 50.37
CA SER A 236 -44.05 77.94 51.49
C SER A 236 -44.35 79.39 51.10
N ILE A 237 -43.92 79.82 49.90
CA ILE A 237 -44.22 81.18 49.39
C ILE A 237 -45.74 81.39 49.25
N ASN A 238 -46.47 80.41 48.73
CA ASN A 238 -47.93 80.50 48.61
C ASN A 238 -48.66 80.45 49.97
N GLN A 239 -48.08 79.84 51.01
CA GLN A 239 -48.59 79.92 52.38
C GLN A 239 -48.38 81.31 52.98
N ASP A 240 -47.23 81.95 52.72
CA ASP A 240 -46.91 83.29 53.21
C ASP A 240 -47.73 84.40 52.52
N LEU A 241 -48.19 84.17 51.28
CA LEU A 241 -49.04 85.11 50.52
C LEU A 241 -50.56 84.93 50.77
N GLY A 242 -50.95 83.89 51.52
CA GLY A 242 -52.35 83.54 51.80
C GLY A 242 -52.85 83.94 53.20
N GLN A 243 -52.06 84.72 53.95
CA GLN A 243 -52.43 85.38 55.20
C GLN A 243 -52.51 86.90 54.98
#